data_AF-A0A3S5AYB6-F1
#
_entry.id   AF-A0A3S5AYB6-F1
#
_cell.length_a   1.000
_cell.length_b   1.000
_cell.length_c   1.000
_cell.angle_alpha   90.00
_cell.angle_beta   90.00
_cell.angle_gamma   90.00
#
_symmetry.space_group_name_H-M   'P 1'
#
loop_
_entity.id
_entity.type
_entity.pdbx_description
1 polymer ?
#
loop_
_entity_poly.entity_id
_entity_poly.type
_entity_poly.pdbx_seq_one_letter_code
_entity_poly.pdbx_strand_id
1 'polypeptide(L)'
;MKNKMHLTVLGLLLPVASTTLAAEIVNKDGNKLDLYGQINGVHYFSNNAGSSGDQSYTRFGFKGETQINDDIIGYGQWEYQIGLNGAESGEQNGNYTRLGFAGVKFGPFGSISYGRNYGLLYDVGSWTDVLPEFGNDSYEAADNFMTSRGNGMLTYHNQGLGGLLMA
;
A
#
# COMPACT_ATOMS: atom_id res chain seq x y z
N MET A 1 13.87 -6.11 38.41
CA MET A 1 14.37 -6.82 37.21
C MET A 1 13.84 -6.08 35.99
N LYS A 2 14.71 -5.56 35.11
CA LYS A 2 14.28 -4.96 33.84
C LYS A 2 13.91 -6.11 32.90
N ASN A 3 12.62 -6.43 32.80
CA ASN A 3 12.14 -7.41 31.82
C ASN A 3 12.37 -6.81 30.42
N LYS A 4 13.42 -7.26 29.74
CA LYS A 4 13.64 -6.95 28.33
C LYS A 4 12.50 -7.63 27.55
N MET A 5 11.64 -6.83 26.92
CA MET A 5 10.65 -7.34 25.98
C MET A 5 11.39 -7.85 24.75
N HIS A 6 11.29 -9.14 24.48
CA HIS A 6 11.77 -9.77 23.26
C HIS A 6 10.54 -10.15 22.44
N LEU A 7 10.41 -9.57 21.25
CA LEU A 7 9.45 -9.96 20.23
C LEU A 7 10.20 -10.82 19.22
N THR A 8 9.82 -12.07 19.08
CA THR A 8 10.43 -13.01 18.13
C THR A 8 9.31 -13.56 17.26
N VAL A 9 9.29 -13.23 15.99
CA VAL A 9 8.32 -13.80 15.04
C VAL A 9 8.88 -15.14 14.57
N LEU A 10 8.26 -16.24 15.01
CA LEU A 10 8.39 -17.53 14.35
C LEU A 10 7.28 -17.65 13.31
N GLY A 11 7.45 -16.96 12.19
CA GLY A 11 6.61 -17.21 11.03
C GLY A 11 7.01 -18.55 10.45
N LEU A 12 6.08 -19.51 10.39
CA LEU A 12 6.12 -20.50 9.31
C LEU A 12 5.82 -19.71 8.03
N LEU A 13 6.83 -18.98 7.54
CA LEU A 13 6.85 -18.45 6.19
C LEU A 13 6.93 -19.68 5.30
N LEU A 14 5.77 -20.20 4.92
CA LEU A 14 5.66 -20.65 3.54
C LEU A 14 5.99 -19.39 2.73
N PRO A 15 7.07 -19.35 1.94
CA PRO A 15 7.35 -18.23 1.07
C PRO A 15 6.35 -18.31 -0.10
N VAL A 16 5.07 -18.13 0.20
CA VAL A 16 4.28 -17.24 -0.63
C VAL A 16 4.70 -15.86 -0.13
N ALA A 17 5.90 -15.43 -0.55
CA ALA A 17 6.18 -14.01 -0.67
C ALA A 17 4.90 -13.39 -1.23
N SER A 18 4.41 -12.34 -0.62
CA SER A 18 3.23 -11.57 -0.98
C SER A 18 3.34 -11.11 -2.43
N THR A 19 3.15 -12.04 -3.37
CA THR A 19 2.98 -11.77 -4.78
C THR A 19 1.61 -11.16 -4.83
N THR A 20 1.55 -9.84 -4.92
CA THR A 20 0.34 -9.15 -5.34
C THR A 20 0.01 -9.68 -6.73
N LEU A 21 -0.85 -10.69 -6.80
CA LEU A 21 -1.32 -11.23 -8.07
C LEU A 21 -2.36 -10.24 -8.57
N ALA A 22 -1.98 -9.46 -9.57
CA ALA A 22 -2.93 -8.65 -10.32
C ALA A 22 -3.58 -9.52 -11.39
N ALA A 23 -4.90 -9.63 -11.36
CA ALA A 23 -5.67 -10.18 -12.46
C ALA A 23 -6.19 -9.02 -13.30
N GLU A 24 -5.75 -8.93 -14.55
CA GLU A 24 -6.34 -8.02 -15.53
C GLU A 24 -7.77 -8.51 -15.83
N ILE A 25 -8.77 -7.73 -15.45
CA ILE A 25 -10.19 -8.07 -15.65
C ILE A 25 -10.72 -7.42 -16.94
N VAL A 26 -10.28 -6.19 -17.22
CA VAL A 26 -10.64 -5.45 -18.42
C VAL A 26 -9.38 -4.91 -19.07
N ASN A 27 -9.25 -5.12 -20.37
CA ASN A 27 -8.27 -4.44 -21.22
C ASN A 27 -8.89 -4.28 -22.59
N LYS A 28 -9.62 -3.18 -22.77
CA LYS A 28 -10.42 -2.93 -23.97
C LYS A 28 -10.59 -1.43 -24.21
N ASP A 29 -10.43 -1.03 -25.46
CA ASP A 29 -10.68 0.34 -25.95
C ASP A 29 -9.94 1.41 -25.12
N GLY A 30 -8.67 1.16 -24.80
CA GLY A 30 -7.85 2.08 -23.99
C GLY A 30 -8.18 2.07 -22.49
N ASN A 31 -9.11 1.24 -22.03
CA ASN A 31 -9.44 1.07 -20.62
C ASN A 31 -8.83 -0.20 -20.06
N LYS A 32 -8.13 -0.08 -18.93
CA LYS A 32 -7.55 -1.18 -18.17
C LYS A 32 -8.11 -1.18 -16.76
N LEU A 33 -8.47 -2.36 -16.26
CA LEU A 33 -8.87 -2.57 -14.88
C LEU A 33 -8.18 -3.81 -14.34
N ASP A 34 -7.26 -3.58 -13.41
CA ASP A 34 -6.56 -4.62 -12.67
C ASP A 34 -7.17 -4.76 -11.29
N LEU A 35 -7.52 -5.98 -10.90
CA LEU A 35 -7.84 -6.33 -9.52
C LEU A 35 -6.61 -6.98 -8.89
N TYR A 36 -6.21 -6.54 -7.71
CA TYR A 36 -5.06 -7.07 -7.01
C TYR A 36 -5.36 -7.26 -5.53
N GLY A 37 -4.53 -8.05 -4.86
CA GLY A 37 -4.64 -8.27 -3.42
C GLY A 37 -3.64 -9.27 -2.89
N GLN A 38 -3.75 -9.52 -1.59
CA GLN A 38 -2.95 -10.47 -0.83
C GLN A 38 -3.73 -10.92 0.41
N ILE A 39 -3.56 -12.20 0.78
CA ILE A 39 -4.03 -12.75 2.05
C ILE A 39 -2.79 -13.13 2.86
N ASN A 40 -2.66 -12.59 4.07
CA ASN A 40 -1.50 -12.81 4.92
C ASN A 40 -1.94 -13.48 6.22
N GLY A 41 -1.48 -14.71 6.42
CA GLY A 41 -1.59 -15.41 7.69
C GLY A 41 -0.40 -15.06 8.58
N VAL A 42 -0.63 -14.38 9.69
CA VAL A 42 0.44 -13.86 10.55
C VAL A 42 0.13 -14.18 12.00
N HIS A 43 1.11 -14.71 12.73
CA HIS A 43 0.99 -14.92 14.17
C HIS A 43 2.23 -14.37 14.89
N TYR A 44 2.01 -13.52 15.87
CA TYR A 44 3.08 -12.93 16.68
C TYR A 44 3.28 -13.70 17.98
N PHE A 45 4.52 -14.06 18.26
CA PHE A 45 4.94 -14.57 19.56
C PHE A 45 5.65 -13.47 20.33
N SER A 46 5.04 -13.01 21.42
CA SER A 46 5.55 -11.92 22.23
C SER A 46 5.35 -12.17 23.71
N ASN A 47 6.32 -11.73 24.52
CA ASN A 47 6.13 -11.65 25.96
C ASN A 47 5.14 -10.53 26.36
N ASN A 48 4.80 -9.62 25.44
CA ASN A 48 3.71 -8.67 25.63
C ASN A 48 2.39 -9.28 25.15
N ALA A 49 1.50 -9.59 26.08
CA ALA A 49 0.19 -10.20 25.77
C ALA A 49 -0.65 -9.35 24.80
N GLY A 50 -0.51 -8.02 24.82
CA GLY A 50 -1.23 -7.14 23.88
C GLY A 50 -0.69 -7.17 22.44
N SER A 51 0.48 -7.77 22.22
CA SER A 51 1.10 -7.90 20.88
C SER A 51 1.22 -9.34 20.42
N SER A 52 0.94 -10.33 21.29
CA SER A 52 0.99 -11.75 20.94
C SER A 52 -0.37 -12.20 20.42
N GLY A 53 -0.37 -13.09 19.43
CA GLY A 53 -1.59 -13.68 18.88
C GLY A 53 -1.68 -13.55 17.37
N ASP A 54 -2.87 -13.85 16.85
CA ASP A 54 -3.17 -13.75 15.43
C ASP A 54 -3.20 -12.28 14.97
N GLN A 55 -2.53 -12.00 13.86
CA GLN A 55 -2.45 -10.71 13.18
C GLN A 55 -2.82 -10.84 11.70
N SER A 56 -3.48 -11.94 11.33
CA SER A 56 -3.84 -12.22 9.94
C SER A 56 -4.75 -11.13 9.37
N TYR A 57 -4.50 -10.77 8.11
CA TYR A 57 -5.26 -9.76 7.39
C TYR A 57 -5.27 -10.05 5.90
N THR A 58 -6.26 -9.50 5.19
CA THR A 58 -6.28 -9.46 3.74
C THR A 58 -6.30 -8.04 3.24
N ARG A 59 -5.72 -7.81 2.07
CA ARG A 59 -5.82 -6.56 1.32
C ARG A 59 -6.27 -6.88 -0.08
N PHE A 60 -7.15 -6.05 -0.61
CA PHE A 60 -7.51 -6.11 -2.01
C PHE A 60 -7.83 -4.72 -2.50
N GLY A 61 -7.74 -4.54 -3.80
CA GLY A 61 -7.93 -3.26 -4.43
C GLY A 61 -8.05 -3.41 -5.92
N PHE A 62 -8.33 -2.29 -6.58
CA PHE A 62 -8.27 -2.21 -8.02
C PHE A 62 -7.49 -1.00 -8.46
N LYS A 63 -6.92 -1.10 -9.66
CA LYS A 63 -6.27 -0.01 -10.36
C LYS A 63 -6.93 0.10 -11.74
N GLY A 64 -7.43 1.28 -12.04
CA GLY A 64 -8.04 1.59 -13.33
C GLY A 64 -7.20 2.59 -14.09
N GLU A 65 -7.06 2.40 -15.40
CA GLU A 65 -6.48 3.39 -16.32
C GLU A 65 -7.41 3.56 -17.54
N THR A 66 -7.58 4.79 -18.00
CA THR A 66 -8.33 5.12 -19.22
C THR A 66 -7.48 6.04 -20.09
N GLN A 67 -7.19 5.60 -21.31
CA GLN A 67 -6.47 6.40 -22.28
C GLN A 67 -7.44 7.42 -22.89
N ILE A 68 -7.16 8.71 -22.67
CA ILE A 68 -7.96 9.81 -23.22
C ILE A 68 -7.45 10.17 -24.62
N ASN A 69 -6.12 10.27 -24.76
CA ASN A 69 -5.41 10.41 -26.04
C ASN A 69 -3.98 9.85 -25.89
N ASP A 70 -3.11 10.11 -26.86
CA ASP A 70 -1.73 9.59 -26.86
C ASP A 70 -0.87 10.08 -25.68
N ASP A 71 -1.17 11.26 -25.14
CA ASP A 71 -0.38 11.89 -24.06
C ASP A 71 -1.10 11.91 -22.71
N ILE A 72 -2.42 11.69 -22.68
CA ILE A 72 -3.24 11.87 -21.48
C ILE A 72 -3.89 10.54 -21.09
N ILE A 73 -3.55 10.07 -19.89
CA ILE A 73 -4.13 8.87 -19.28
C ILE A 73 -4.75 9.26 -17.94
N GLY A 74 -6.05 9.05 -17.79
CA GLY A 74 -6.72 9.09 -16.49
C GLY A 74 -6.45 7.79 -15.73
N TYR A 75 -6.23 7.87 -14.42
CA TYR A 75 -6.04 6.67 -13.60
C TYR A 75 -6.65 6.84 -12.21
N GLY A 76 -6.92 5.71 -11.56
CA GLY A 76 -7.37 5.68 -10.18
C GLY A 76 -6.98 4.38 -9.50
N GLN A 77 -6.86 4.43 -8.18
CA GLN A 77 -6.55 3.26 -7.37
C GLN A 77 -7.32 3.33 -6.07
N TRP A 78 -7.84 2.17 -5.68
CA TRP A 78 -8.42 1.94 -4.36
C TRP A 78 -7.82 0.67 -3.77
N GLU A 79 -7.53 0.70 -2.48
CA GLU A 79 -7.02 -0.44 -1.71
C GLU A 79 -7.69 -0.46 -0.34
N TYR A 80 -8.21 -1.62 0.04
CA TYR A 80 -8.89 -1.86 1.32
C TYR A 80 -8.19 -2.97 2.09
N GLN A 81 -8.09 -2.82 3.41
CA GLN A 81 -7.62 -3.85 4.33
C GLN A 81 -8.78 -4.40 5.15
N ILE A 82 -8.77 -5.70 5.40
CA ILE A 82 -9.66 -6.39 6.33
C ILE A 82 -8.81 -7.18 7.34
N GLY A 83 -9.04 -6.96 8.63
CA GLY A 83 -8.49 -7.80 9.71
C GLY A 83 -9.22 -9.14 9.78
N LEU A 84 -8.48 -10.24 9.89
CA LEU A 84 -9.02 -11.61 9.94
C LEU A 84 -8.84 -12.28 11.31
N ASN A 85 -8.37 -11.52 12.31
CA ASN A 85 -8.02 -11.97 13.65
C ASN A 85 -9.06 -11.62 14.73
N GLY A 86 -10.22 -11.07 14.34
CA GLY A 86 -11.33 -10.74 15.23
C GLY A 86 -12.48 -11.74 15.14
N ALA A 87 -13.22 -11.94 16.23
CA ALA A 87 -14.45 -12.72 16.23
C ALA A 87 -15.58 -11.95 15.53
N GLU A 88 -16.46 -12.64 14.80
CA GLU A 88 -17.61 -12.04 14.09
C GLU A 88 -18.54 -11.24 15.00
N SER A 89 -18.73 -11.69 16.25
CA SER A 89 -19.56 -11.03 17.25
C SER A 89 -18.89 -9.80 17.90
N GLY A 90 -17.61 -9.57 17.62
CA GLY A 90 -16.82 -8.48 18.19
C GLY A 90 -16.70 -7.27 17.26
N GLU A 91 -16.11 -6.20 17.78
CA GLU A 91 -15.74 -5.04 16.97
C GLU A 91 -14.72 -5.44 15.89
N GLN A 92 -15.05 -5.13 14.65
CA GLN A 92 -14.19 -5.40 13.49
C GLN A 92 -13.12 -4.31 13.37
N ASN A 93 -12.09 -4.41 14.21
CA ASN A 93 -10.93 -3.53 14.17
C ASN A 93 -9.97 -3.94 13.04
N GLY A 94 -9.28 -2.95 12.45
CA GLY A 94 -8.30 -3.21 11.38
C GLY A 94 -8.86 -3.17 9.94
N ASN A 95 -10.14 -2.78 9.78
CA ASN A 95 -10.78 -2.60 8.49
C ASN A 95 -10.73 -1.12 8.07
N TYR A 96 -10.03 -0.81 6.98
CA TYR A 96 -9.89 0.58 6.52
C TYR A 96 -9.42 0.68 5.08
N THR A 97 -9.75 1.83 4.45
CA THR A 97 -9.20 2.22 3.16
C THR A 97 -7.74 2.62 3.32
N ARG A 98 -6.85 1.92 2.63
CA ARG A 98 -5.42 2.21 2.59
C ARG A 98 -5.10 3.26 1.54
N LEU A 99 -5.61 3.07 0.33
CA LEU A 99 -5.44 3.99 -0.80
C LEU A 99 -6.80 4.29 -1.41
N GLY A 100 -6.97 5.51 -1.90
CA GLY A 100 -8.21 5.95 -2.55
C GLY A 100 -7.97 7.29 -3.23
N PHE A 101 -7.53 7.26 -4.47
CA PHE A 101 -7.16 8.46 -5.21
C PHE A 101 -7.45 8.31 -6.71
N ALA A 102 -7.51 9.45 -7.38
CA ALA A 102 -7.58 9.56 -8.83
C ALA A 102 -6.54 10.56 -9.32
N GLY A 103 -6.14 10.42 -10.59
CA GLY A 103 -5.12 11.27 -11.18
C GLY A 103 -5.12 11.25 -12.69
N VAL A 104 -4.24 12.08 -13.26
CA VAL A 104 -4.00 12.22 -14.69
C VAL A 104 -2.50 12.19 -14.94
N LYS A 105 -2.09 11.39 -15.91
CA LYS A 105 -0.72 11.36 -16.46
C LYS A 105 -0.70 12.21 -17.73
N PHE A 106 0.38 12.96 -17.93
CA PHE A 106 0.60 13.87 -19.06
C PHE A 106 1.89 13.51 -19.80
N GLY A 107 1.95 12.29 -20.35
CA GLY A 107 3.11 11.77 -21.06
C GLY A 107 4.44 12.00 -20.31
N PRO A 108 5.44 12.67 -20.93
CA PRO A 108 6.73 12.93 -20.28
C PRO A 108 6.67 13.99 -19.17
N PHE A 109 5.59 14.78 -19.10
CA PHE A 109 5.44 15.86 -18.12
C PHE A 109 5.01 15.37 -16.74
N GLY A 110 4.89 14.06 -16.54
CA GLY A 110 4.63 13.44 -15.24
C GLY A 110 3.14 13.22 -14.98
N SER A 111 2.75 13.23 -13.71
CA SER A 111 1.39 12.93 -13.29
C SER A 111 0.97 13.73 -12.07
N ILE A 112 -0.30 14.07 -12.00
CA ILE A 112 -0.93 14.66 -10.82
C ILE A 112 -1.98 13.69 -10.26
N SER A 113 -2.08 13.58 -8.94
CA SER A 113 -3.14 12.81 -8.27
C SER A 113 -3.67 13.54 -7.04
N TYR A 114 -4.92 13.26 -6.69
CA TYR A 114 -5.56 13.76 -5.49
C TYR A 114 -6.35 12.65 -4.77
N GLY A 115 -6.20 12.59 -3.44
CA GLY A 115 -6.95 11.67 -2.59
C GLY A 115 -6.13 11.14 -1.41
N ARG A 116 -6.46 9.93 -0.95
CA ARG A 116 -5.65 9.18 0.02
C ARG A 116 -4.56 8.40 -0.70
N ASN A 117 -3.34 8.87 -0.65
CA ASN A 117 -2.20 8.28 -1.35
C ASN A 117 -0.96 8.19 -0.42
N TYR A 118 0.17 7.69 -0.90
CA TYR A 118 1.47 7.86 -0.26
C TYR A 118 1.99 9.28 -0.45
N GLY A 119 2.57 9.86 0.60
CA GLY A 119 3.26 11.14 0.55
C GLY A 119 4.67 11.01 -0.03
N LEU A 120 5.24 12.14 -0.48
CA LEU A 120 6.54 12.17 -1.18
C LEU A 120 7.72 11.63 -0.34
N LEU A 121 7.66 11.69 0.99
CA LEU A 121 8.75 11.15 1.81
C LEU A 121 8.80 9.61 1.76
N TYR A 122 7.69 8.96 1.43
CA TYR A 122 7.63 7.52 1.23
C TYR A 122 8.36 7.08 -0.06
N ASP A 123 8.55 7.99 -1.04
CA ASP A 123 9.35 7.69 -2.24
C ASP A 123 10.81 7.34 -1.87
N VAL A 124 11.33 7.89 -0.76
CA VAL A 124 12.66 7.57 -0.22
C VAL A 124 12.58 6.41 0.77
N GLY A 125 11.63 6.44 1.71
CA GLY A 125 11.58 5.43 2.77
C GLY A 125 11.22 4.03 2.28
N SER A 126 10.45 3.94 1.19
CA SER A 126 10.17 2.68 0.50
C SER A 126 11.41 1.91 0.05
N TRP A 127 12.57 2.56 -0.10
CA TRP A 127 13.84 1.88 -0.42
C TRP A 127 14.29 0.93 0.70
N THR A 128 13.87 1.21 1.93
CA THR A 128 14.22 0.43 3.12
C THR A 128 13.04 -0.37 3.67
N ASP A 129 11.82 -0.13 3.19
CA ASP A 129 10.59 -0.86 3.55
C ASP A 129 10.50 -2.21 2.80
N VAL A 130 11.55 -3.03 2.96
CA VAL A 130 11.71 -4.34 2.30
C VAL A 130 11.82 -5.49 3.31
N LEU A 131 11.51 -5.20 4.58
CA LEU A 131 11.56 -6.16 5.67
C LEU A 131 10.32 -7.07 5.63
N PRO A 132 10.41 -8.32 6.16
CA PRO A 132 9.31 -9.29 6.03
C PRO A 132 8.00 -8.92 6.74
N GLU A 133 8.04 -8.07 7.78
CA GLU A 133 6.84 -7.69 8.55
C GLU A 133 7.01 -6.34 9.25
N PHE A 134 8.06 -6.18 10.07
CA PHE A 134 8.35 -4.93 10.77
C PHE A 134 9.32 -4.09 9.97
N GLY A 135 9.09 -2.80 9.88
CA GLY A 135 9.97 -1.91 9.16
C GLY A 135 9.47 -0.48 9.16
N ASN A 136 10.41 0.45 8.99
CA ASN A 136 10.15 1.87 8.77
C ASN A 136 9.37 2.68 9.83
N ASP A 137 9.00 2.06 10.96
CA ASP A 137 8.21 2.66 12.06
C ASP A 137 8.90 3.84 12.79
N SER A 138 10.15 4.19 12.43
CA SER A 138 10.94 5.24 13.11
C SER A 138 10.55 6.67 12.71
N TYR A 139 10.11 6.89 11.46
CA TYR A 139 9.61 8.18 11.00
C TYR A 139 8.38 8.07 10.09
N GLU A 140 8.10 6.89 9.54
CA GLU A 140 6.92 6.66 8.72
C GLU A 140 5.73 6.28 9.57
N ALA A 141 4.65 7.04 9.41
CA ALA A 141 3.37 6.68 9.99
C ALA A 141 2.23 7.13 9.07
N ALA A 142 1.19 6.30 9.00
CA ALA A 142 -0.03 6.69 8.33
C ALA A 142 -0.61 7.93 9.03
N ASP A 143 -1.08 8.88 8.22
CA ASP A 143 -1.72 10.11 8.65
C ASP A 143 -0.80 11.02 9.49
N ASN A 144 0.53 10.85 9.34
CA ASN A 144 1.56 11.71 9.93
C ASN A 144 2.26 12.55 8.84
N PHE A 145 1.72 13.74 8.60
CA PHE A 145 2.15 14.63 7.51
C PHE A 145 2.19 13.88 6.17
N MET A 146 3.35 13.83 5.49
CA MET A 146 3.55 13.14 4.22
C MET A 146 4.61 12.03 4.31
N THR A 147 4.80 11.47 5.51
CA THR A 147 5.82 10.42 5.81
C THR A 147 5.42 9.03 5.31
N SER A 148 4.12 8.77 5.18
CA SER A 148 3.56 7.55 4.61
C SER A 148 2.23 7.90 3.93
N ARG A 149 1.18 7.08 4.09
CA ARG A 149 -0.16 7.35 3.58
C ARG A 149 -0.79 8.55 4.29
N GLY A 150 -1.47 9.43 3.56
CA GLY A 150 -2.20 10.58 4.10
C GLY A 150 -3.45 10.91 3.29
N ASN A 151 -4.34 11.74 3.84
CA ASN A 151 -5.61 12.12 3.19
C ASN A 151 -5.54 13.50 2.52
N GLY A 152 -6.31 13.67 1.44
CA GLY A 152 -6.49 14.98 0.79
C GLY A 152 -5.21 15.56 0.18
N MET A 153 -4.28 14.70 -0.25
CA MET A 153 -3.00 15.13 -0.78
C MET A 153 -3.07 15.36 -2.28
N LEU A 154 -2.63 16.53 -2.75
CA LEU A 154 -2.35 16.78 -4.16
C LEU A 154 -0.87 16.48 -4.41
N THR A 155 -0.59 15.47 -5.23
CA THR A 155 0.78 14.99 -5.45
C THR A 155 1.13 15.11 -6.92
N TYR A 156 2.28 15.72 -7.21
CA TYR A 156 2.87 15.78 -8.54
C TYR A 156 4.14 14.95 -8.58
N HIS A 157 4.18 13.98 -9.49
CA HIS A 157 5.35 13.13 -9.74
C HIS A 157 5.84 13.36 -11.17
N ASN A 158 7.15 13.54 -11.32
CA ASN A 158 7.79 13.63 -12.63
C ASN A 158 9.05 12.76 -12.65
N GLN A 159 9.08 11.80 -13.57
CA GLN A 159 10.24 10.97 -13.83
C GLN A 159 10.94 11.53 -15.07
N GLY A 160 12.16 12.04 -14.92
CA GLY A 160 12.98 12.46 -16.06
C GLY A 160 12.95 13.95 -16.42
N LEU A 161 12.39 14.83 -15.57
CA LEU A 161 12.30 16.29 -15.78
C LEU A 161 11.70 16.68 -17.14
N GLY A 162 10.61 16.03 -17.55
CA GLY A 162 9.98 16.32 -18.85
C GLY A 162 10.71 15.72 -20.05
N GLY A 163 11.54 14.69 -19.84
CA GLY A 163 12.35 14.04 -20.87
C GLY A 163 13.80 14.55 -20.95
N LEU A 164 14.22 15.44 -20.04
CA LEU A 164 15.58 16.00 -20.01
C LEU A 164 16.64 15.00 -19.51
N LEU A 165 16.26 14.08 -18.63
CA LEU A 165 17.18 13.10 -18.02
C LEU A 165 17.11 11.70 -18.65
N MET A 166 16.26 11.51 -19.66
CA MET A 166 16.23 10.30 -20.48
C MET A 166 16.85 10.60 -21.84
N ALA A 167 18.17 10.76 -21.86
CA ALA A 167 19.02 10.82 -23.05
C ALA A 167 20.24 9.91 -22.85
#